data_AF-A0AB38S9G9-F1
#
_entry.id   AF-A0AB38S9G9-F1
#
_cell.length_a   1.000
_cell.length_b   1.000
_cell.length_c   1.000
_cell.angle_alpha   90.00
_cell.angle_beta   90.00
_cell.angle_gamma   90.00
#
_symmetry.space_group_name_H-M   'P 1'
#
loop_
_entity.id
_entity.type
_entity.pdbx_description
1 polymer ?
#
loop_
_entity_poly.entity_id
_entity_poly.type
_entity_poly.pdbx_seq_one_letter_code
_entity_poly.pdbx_strand_id
1 'polypeptide(L)'
;MTARLQMPIEALEARSPFSGLRERDIDLLLCAELHARRGLANLLARRAGCPGSPLAGAWVSHDENDGESDLVMAFETEDGLVLALAENKIAAPFQPEQGLRYAARAQRRSTTEGISRVVTVLIAPDGYMSKSGAEAFEVRIPYEELSAPLREENDPRSQFLADALEAGVEALRRGYIMTPDAAVSGMWQACWKISRQVAPKLNFNEPGLKPRLSTWFHFKDAEGLSQLDWSRVVVVYKAERGHVDLQFGSTTAAELSLRSDRILQSSMKVERAAKSASIRVRVPIVDFAQAPEEQHQAIVEGFAACELLRSFFVMHARNYFLKLNKARFASLLRFFCHSTVPASTQCVPDNKTYFRSWRCGPYDTFLPSCKRPEIDDGGCACSAQA
;
A
#
# COMPACT_ATOMS: atom_id res chain seq x y z
N MET A 1 40.80 8.87 -13.30
CA MET A 1 41.21 8.49 -11.93
C MET A 1 40.13 8.97 -10.97
N THR A 2 39.23 8.07 -10.57
CA THR A 2 38.12 8.39 -9.68
C THR A 2 38.66 8.54 -8.26
N ALA A 3 38.65 9.76 -7.73
CA ALA A 3 38.92 9.99 -6.32
C ALA A 3 37.83 9.26 -5.51
N ARG A 4 38.17 8.07 -4.98
CA ARG A 4 37.41 7.50 -3.87
C ARG A 4 37.54 8.51 -2.74
N LEU A 5 36.47 9.22 -2.43
CA LEU A 5 36.31 9.92 -1.16
C LEU A 5 36.50 8.86 -0.07
N GLN A 6 37.72 8.74 0.45
CA GLN A 6 37.97 8.03 1.70
C GLN A 6 37.22 8.81 2.76
N MET A 7 36.07 8.29 3.19
CA MET A 7 35.51 8.77 4.44
C MET A 7 36.54 8.46 5.53
N PRO A 8 36.90 9.45 6.38
CA PRO A 8 37.75 9.20 7.54
C PRO A 8 37.11 8.10 8.40
N ILE A 9 37.91 7.19 8.95
CA ILE A 9 37.41 6.09 9.81
C ILE A 9 36.64 6.66 11.00
N GLU A 10 37.07 7.82 11.50
CA GLU A 10 36.43 8.56 12.59
C GLU A 10 34.97 8.93 12.26
N ALA A 11 34.66 9.19 10.98
CA ALA A 11 33.31 9.49 10.53
C ALA A 11 32.41 8.24 10.47
N LEU A 12 33.00 7.06 10.29
CA LEU A 12 32.28 5.78 10.38
C LEU A 12 32.06 5.37 11.84
N GLU A 13 33.05 5.55 12.70
CA GLU A 13 32.96 5.25 14.13
C GLU A 13 31.94 6.14 14.86
N ALA A 14 31.79 7.40 14.43
CA ALA A 14 30.78 8.31 14.98
C ALA A 14 29.34 8.00 14.52
N ARG A 15 29.16 7.09 13.56
CA ARG A 15 27.86 6.84 12.95
C ARG A 15 27.14 5.69 13.66
N SER A 16 25.92 5.93 14.10
CA SER A 16 25.08 4.85 14.62
C SER A 16 24.84 3.79 13.54
N PRO A 17 25.02 2.48 13.86
CA PRO A 17 24.70 1.40 12.93
C PRO A 17 23.21 1.37 12.57
N PHE A 18 22.36 2.06 13.33
CA PHE A 18 20.91 2.13 13.16
C PHE A 18 20.43 3.41 12.46
N SER A 19 21.33 4.22 11.89
CA SER A 19 21.01 5.50 11.23
C SER A 19 20.05 5.39 10.02
N GLY A 20 19.73 4.19 9.56
CA GLY A 20 18.75 3.91 8.51
C GLY A 20 17.78 2.79 8.85
N LEU A 21 17.64 2.44 10.14
CA LEU A 21 16.81 1.34 10.62
C LEU A 21 15.35 1.52 10.18
N ARG A 22 14.78 0.46 9.59
CA ARG A 22 13.37 0.37 9.18
C ARG A 22 12.68 -0.76 9.94
N GLU A 23 11.34 -0.74 9.93
CA GLU A 23 10.52 -1.82 10.51
C GLU A 23 10.98 -3.21 10.01
N ARG A 24 11.24 -3.34 8.69
CA ARG A 24 11.71 -4.60 8.08
C ARG A 24 13.03 -5.13 8.63
N ASP A 25 13.94 -4.23 9.03
CA ASP A 25 15.22 -4.64 9.59
C ASP A 25 14.99 -5.27 10.98
N ILE A 26 14.08 -4.71 11.77
CA ILE A 26 13.67 -5.26 13.06
C ILE A 26 12.96 -6.60 12.88
N ASP A 27 12.08 -6.75 11.88
CA ASP A 27 11.38 -8.01 11.60
C ASP A 27 12.36 -9.16 11.39
N LEU A 28 13.39 -8.93 10.58
CA LEU A 28 14.45 -9.89 10.30
C LEU A 28 15.28 -10.22 11.54
N LEU A 29 15.65 -9.20 12.34
CA LEU A 29 16.42 -9.42 13.55
C LEU A 29 15.63 -10.18 14.62
N LEU A 30 14.34 -9.87 14.80
CA LEU A 30 13.43 -10.61 15.69
C LEU A 30 13.31 -12.07 15.23
N CYS A 31 13.08 -12.30 13.94
CA CYS A 31 13.00 -13.66 13.40
C CYS A 31 14.29 -14.45 13.62
N ALA A 32 15.45 -13.84 13.39
CA ALA A 32 16.75 -14.47 13.65
C ALA A 32 16.95 -14.80 15.14
N GLU A 33 16.56 -13.89 16.02
CA GLU A 33 16.65 -14.08 17.48
C GLU A 33 15.78 -15.23 17.96
N LEU A 34 14.54 -15.32 17.45
CA LEU A 34 13.59 -16.35 17.82
C LEU A 34 14.09 -17.78 17.52
N HIS A 35 14.90 -17.94 16.46
CA HIS A 35 15.50 -19.24 16.12
C HIS A 35 16.81 -19.52 16.85
N ALA A 36 17.46 -18.50 17.41
CA ALA A 36 18.75 -18.63 18.07
C ALA A 36 18.64 -18.85 19.58
N ARG A 37 17.69 -18.16 20.24
CA ARG A 37 17.53 -18.16 21.70
C ARG A 37 16.09 -18.37 22.11
N ARG A 38 15.90 -18.92 23.31
CA ARG A 38 14.57 -19.21 23.84
C ARG A 38 13.99 -18.07 24.70
N GLY A 39 14.81 -17.16 25.23
CA GLY A 39 14.33 -16.07 26.10
C GLY A 39 13.22 -15.22 25.45
N LEU A 40 13.46 -14.75 24.23
CA LEU A 40 12.49 -13.97 23.47
C LEU A 40 11.26 -14.80 23.07
N ALA A 41 11.46 -16.03 22.59
CA ALA A 41 10.37 -16.93 22.22
C ALA A 41 9.45 -17.23 23.41
N ASN A 42 10.01 -17.44 24.60
CA ASN A 42 9.26 -17.66 25.84
C ASN A 42 8.41 -16.45 26.24
N LEU A 43 8.95 -15.23 26.08
CA LEU A 43 8.19 -14.01 26.30
C LEU A 43 6.99 -13.94 25.35
N LEU A 44 7.21 -14.16 24.05
CA LEU A 44 6.16 -14.08 23.03
C LEU A 44 5.11 -15.18 23.22
N ALA A 45 5.51 -16.41 23.57
CA ALA A 45 4.57 -17.50 23.89
C ALA A 45 3.66 -17.14 25.08
N ARG A 46 4.22 -16.55 26.14
CA ARG A 46 3.42 -16.04 27.27
C ARG A 46 2.42 -14.99 26.81
N ARG A 47 2.84 -14.03 25.99
CA ARG A 47 1.97 -12.95 25.50
C ARG A 47 0.91 -13.43 24.51
N ALA A 48 1.19 -14.49 23.75
CA ALA A 48 0.23 -15.19 22.91
C ALA A 48 -0.75 -16.09 23.70
N GLY A 49 -0.59 -16.19 25.02
CA GLY A 49 -1.46 -16.99 25.88
C GLY A 49 -1.16 -18.49 25.88
N CYS A 50 0.06 -18.89 25.51
CA CYS A 50 0.52 -20.28 25.50
C CYS A 50 1.88 -20.42 26.22
N PRO A 51 1.96 -20.02 27.52
CA PRO A 51 3.22 -20.01 28.27
C PRO A 51 3.92 -21.37 28.27
N GLY A 52 5.24 -21.38 28.00
CA GLY A 52 6.05 -22.60 28.01
C GLY A 52 6.00 -23.44 26.72
N SER A 53 5.13 -23.06 25.77
CA SER A 53 5.03 -23.71 24.47
C SER A 53 6.28 -23.46 23.62
N PRO A 54 6.90 -24.50 23.03
CA PRO A 54 8.07 -24.33 22.18
C PRO A 54 7.69 -23.61 20.88
N LEU A 55 8.63 -22.85 20.33
CA LEU A 55 8.50 -22.24 19.01
C LEU A 55 8.64 -23.34 17.93
N ALA A 56 7.59 -23.53 17.14
CA ALA A 56 7.61 -24.39 15.95
C ALA A 56 8.33 -23.69 14.78
N GLY A 57 8.19 -22.36 14.68
CA GLY A 57 8.89 -21.55 13.69
C GLY A 57 8.46 -20.09 13.70
N ALA A 58 9.25 -19.26 13.01
CA ALA A 58 8.89 -17.87 12.72
C ALA A 58 9.26 -17.49 11.28
N TRP A 59 8.49 -16.59 10.67
CA TRP A 59 8.65 -16.20 9.26
C TRP A 59 8.36 -14.72 9.09
N VAL A 60 9.23 -14.01 8.37
CA VAL A 60 9.02 -12.61 7.99
C VAL A 60 8.24 -12.50 6.69
N SER A 61 7.55 -11.37 6.49
CA SER A 61 6.94 -11.03 5.20
C SER A 61 6.03 -12.13 4.64
N HIS A 62 5.17 -12.69 5.48
CA HIS A 62 4.30 -13.78 5.05
C HIS A 62 3.09 -13.20 4.29
N ASP A 63 3.13 -13.32 2.96
CA ASP A 63 2.10 -12.83 2.05
C ASP A 63 0.90 -13.79 1.94
N GLU A 64 -0.30 -13.25 2.11
CA GLU A 64 -1.57 -13.92 1.80
C GLU A 64 -2.43 -13.07 0.85
N ASN A 65 -3.50 -13.65 0.31
CA ASN A 65 -4.38 -13.02 -0.70
C ASN A 65 -4.97 -11.65 -0.29
N ASP A 66 -4.93 -11.27 0.98
CA ASP A 66 -5.49 -10.03 1.54
C ASP A 66 -4.47 -9.17 2.32
N GLY A 67 -3.19 -9.54 2.33
CA GLY A 67 -2.12 -8.73 2.91
C GLY A 67 -0.92 -9.51 3.43
N GLU A 68 0.14 -8.77 3.75
CA GLU A 68 1.39 -9.25 4.32
C GLU A 68 1.34 -9.15 5.85
N SER A 69 1.87 -10.14 6.56
CA SER A 69 2.20 -10.03 7.99
C SER A 69 3.70 -9.81 8.11
N ASP A 70 4.10 -8.80 8.89
CA ASP A 70 5.51 -8.44 9.06
C ASP A 70 6.29 -9.61 9.66
N LEU A 71 5.71 -10.25 10.69
CA LEU A 71 6.23 -11.46 11.32
C LEU A 71 5.09 -12.43 11.67
N VAL A 72 5.27 -13.72 11.41
CA VAL A 72 4.40 -14.80 11.85
C VAL A 72 5.18 -15.74 12.76
N MET A 73 4.60 -16.14 13.88
CA MET A 73 5.19 -17.09 14.82
C MET A 73 4.20 -18.22 15.10
N ALA A 74 4.71 -19.44 15.22
CA ALA A 74 3.93 -20.62 15.58
C ALA A 74 4.49 -21.27 16.83
N PHE A 75 3.62 -21.56 17.81
CA PHE A 75 3.96 -22.25 19.04
C PHE A 75 3.19 -23.56 19.15
N GLU A 76 3.86 -24.63 19.59
CA GLU A 76 3.24 -25.95 19.73
C GLU A 76 2.54 -26.08 21.09
N THR A 77 1.25 -26.40 21.08
CA THR A 77 0.47 -26.74 22.27
C THR A 77 -0.11 -28.15 22.15
N GLU A 78 -0.63 -28.68 23.25
CA GLU A 78 -1.31 -29.99 23.25
C GLU A 78 -2.53 -30.02 22.31
N ASP A 79 -3.20 -28.87 22.14
CA ASP A 79 -4.38 -28.72 21.30
C ASP A 79 -4.07 -28.39 19.82
N GLY A 80 -2.80 -28.20 19.47
CA GLY A 80 -2.35 -27.80 18.12
C GLY A 80 -1.46 -26.56 18.13
N LEU A 81 -1.41 -25.83 17.02
CA LEU A 81 -0.58 -24.65 16.88
C LEU A 81 -1.30 -23.37 17.32
N VAL A 82 -0.64 -22.58 18.16
CA VAL A 82 -1.00 -21.17 18.37
C VAL A 82 -0.20 -20.31 17.39
N LEU A 83 -0.89 -19.63 16.49
CA LEU A 83 -0.28 -18.67 15.56
C LEU A 83 -0.38 -17.25 16.10
N ALA A 84 0.73 -16.52 16.08
CA ALA A 84 0.77 -15.09 16.33
C ALA A 84 1.09 -14.35 15.02
N LEU A 85 0.15 -13.52 14.56
CA LEU A 85 0.29 -12.66 13.39
C LEU A 85 0.70 -11.27 13.86
N ALA A 86 1.98 -10.93 13.71
CA ALA A 86 2.54 -9.69 14.20
C ALA A 86 2.66 -8.62 13.11
N GLU A 87 2.20 -7.41 13.44
CA GLU A 87 2.55 -6.16 12.76
C GLU A 87 3.64 -5.46 13.59
N ASN A 88 4.66 -4.96 12.90
CA ASN A 88 5.75 -4.20 13.50
C ASN A 88 5.68 -2.72 13.09
N LYS A 89 5.87 -1.81 14.05
CA LYS A 89 5.86 -0.36 13.80
C LYS A 89 6.96 0.37 14.56
N ILE A 90 7.65 1.27 13.87
CA ILE A 90 8.48 2.29 14.53
C ILE A 90 7.70 3.60 14.56
N ALA A 91 7.38 4.15 13.39
CA ALA A 91 6.74 5.47 13.27
C ALA A 91 5.75 5.58 12.11
N ALA A 92 5.74 4.64 11.16
CA ALA A 92 4.80 4.66 10.06
C ALA A 92 3.35 4.60 10.57
N PRO A 93 2.40 5.39 10.03
CA PRO A 93 1.00 5.30 10.44
C PRO A 93 0.37 3.98 10.00
N PHE A 94 -0.69 3.55 10.69
CA PHE A 94 -1.51 2.43 10.22
C PHE A 94 -2.07 2.70 8.83
N GLN A 95 -2.12 1.67 8.01
CA GLN A 95 -2.87 1.73 6.76
C GLN A 95 -4.37 1.74 7.06
N PRO A 96 -5.21 2.33 6.18
CA PRO A 96 -6.65 2.24 6.32
C PRO A 96 -7.10 0.79 6.48
N GLU A 97 -7.98 0.55 7.47
CA GLU A 97 -8.57 -0.76 7.77
C GLU A 97 -7.56 -1.86 8.14
N GLN A 98 -6.32 -1.52 8.49
CA GLN A 98 -5.27 -2.50 8.75
C GLN A 98 -5.66 -3.51 9.83
N GLY A 99 -6.24 -3.05 10.95
CA GLY A 99 -6.74 -3.93 12.01
C GLY A 99 -7.83 -4.90 11.53
N LEU A 100 -8.76 -4.43 10.68
CA LEU A 100 -9.80 -5.28 10.10
C LEU A 100 -9.21 -6.38 9.21
N ARG A 101 -8.17 -6.05 8.43
CA ARG A 101 -7.46 -7.06 7.62
C ARG A 101 -6.77 -8.11 8.49
N TYR A 102 -6.13 -7.70 9.58
CA TYR A 102 -5.53 -8.66 10.52
C TYR A 102 -6.57 -9.56 11.19
N ALA A 103 -7.71 -9.00 11.61
CA ALA A 103 -8.81 -9.79 12.19
C ALA A 103 -9.37 -10.80 11.18
N ALA A 104 -9.59 -10.39 9.93
CA ALA A 104 -10.07 -11.28 8.87
C ALA A 104 -9.07 -12.43 8.60
N ARG A 105 -7.76 -12.13 8.59
CA ARG A 105 -6.71 -13.16 8.46
C ARG A 105 -6.71 -14.14 9.62
N ALA A 106 -6.77 -13.63 10.86
CA ALA A 106 -6.81 -14.46 12.04
C ALA A 106 -7.99 -15.43 12.00
N GLN A 107 -9.18 -14.94 11.61
CA GLN A 107 -10.38 -15.77 11.46
C GLN A 107 -10.24 -16.88 10.40
N ARG A 108 -9.58 -16.61 9.27
CA ARG A 108 -9.34 -17.66 8.27
C ARG A 108 -8.32 -18.69 8.72
N ARG A 109 -7.26 -18.25 9.39
CA ARG A 109 -6.24 -19.16 9.93
C ARG A 109 -6.81 -20.03 11.04
N SER A 110 -7.76 -19.53 11.83
CA SER A 110 -8.40 -20.32 12.90
C SER A 110 -9.30 -21.45 12.39
N THR A 111 -9.70 -21.45 11.10
CA THR A 111 -10.48 -22.57 10.52
C THR A 111 -9.60 -23.64 9.87
N THR A 112 -8.27 -23.47 9.91
CA THR A 112 -7.33 -24.43 9.34
C THR A 112 -7.08 -25.57 10.35
N GLU A 113 -7.11 -26.81 9.88
CA GLU A 113 -6.84 -27.97 10.72
C GLU A 113 -5.44 -27.89 11.36
N GLY A 114 -5.34 -28.26 12.63
CA GLY A 114 -4.09 -28.21 13.40
C GLY A 114 -3.74 -26.85 13.98
N ILE A 115 -4.55 -25.80 13.75
CA ILE A 115 -4.40 -24.49 14.40
C ILE A 115 -5.44 -24.36 15.52
N SER A 116 -4.97 -24.27 16.76
CA SER A 116 -5.82 -24.18 17.96
C SER A 116 -6.24 -22.74 18.27
N ARG A 117 -5.38 -21.77 17.96
CA ARG A 117 -5.66 -20.34 18.19
C ARG A 117 -4.85 -19.47 17.23
N VAL A 118 -5.42 -18.33 16.88
CA VAL A 118 -4.69 -17.26 16.17
C VAL A 118 -4.84 -15.96 16.94
N VAL A 119 -3.72 -15.28 17.18
CA VAL A 119 -3.65 -14.03 17.94
C VAL A 119 -3.05 -12.95 17.05
N THR A 120 -3.63 -11.76 17.05
CA THR A 120 -3.05 -10.60 16.38
C THR A 120 -2.16 -9.82 17.35
N VAL A 121 -0.93 -9.53 16.93
CA VAL A 121 0.08 -8.89 17.76
C VAL A 121 0.53 -7.58 17.12
N LEU A 122 0.61 -6.51 17.90
CA LEU A 122 1.32 -5.30 17.55
C LEU A 122 2.63 -5.25 18.33
N ILE A 123 3.75 -5.10 17.61
CA ILE A 123 5.07 -4.89 18.19
C ILE A 123 5.53 -3.49 17.78
N ALA A 124 5.78 -2.60 18.74
CA ALA A 124 6.15 -1.22 18.47
C ALA A 124 6.80 -0.57 19.70
N PRO A 125 7.41 0.63 19.62
CA PRO A 125 7.72 1.40 20.82
C PRO A 125 6.46 1.68 21.67
N ASP A 126 6.60 1.78 22.99
CA ASP A 126 5.46 2.05 23.89
C ASP A 126 4.70 3.34 23.52
N GLY A 127 5.44 4.40 23.17
CA GLY A 127 4.85 5.66 22.70
C GLY A 127 3.97 5.52 21.45
N TYR A 128 4.16 4.48 20.65
CA TYR A 128 3.34 4.19 19.47
C TYR A 128 1.98 3.57 19.84
N MET A 129 1.87 2.90 21.00
CA MET A 129 0.66 2.19 21.42
C MET A 129 -0.56 3.11 21.63
N SER A 130 -0.31 4.41 21.80
CA SER A 130 -1.34 5.45 21.93
C SER A 130 -1.99 5.85 20.58
N LYS A 131 -1.46 5.38 19.44
CA LYS A 131 -1.97 5.71 18.11
C LYS A 131 -3.29 4.97 17.83
N SER A 132 -4.27 5.69 17.29
CA SER A 132 -5.53 5.08 16.83
C SER A 132 -5.24 4.00 15.77
N GLY A 133 -5.87 2.83 15.95
CA GLY A 133 -5.62 1.62 15.20
C GLY A 133 -4.87 0.55 16.00
N ALA A 134 -4.09 0.93 17.01
CA ALA A 134 -3.38 -0.02 17.87
C ALA A 134 -4.36 -0.89 18.67
N GLU A 135 -5.53 -0.35 19.02
CA GLU A 135 -6.59 -1.04 19.74
C GLU A 135 -7.15 -2.26 19.01
N ALA A 136 -6.96 -2.34 17.68
CA ALA A 136 -7.46 -3.44 16.86
C ALA A 136 -6.64 -4.74 17.00
N PHE A 137 -5.46 -4.68 17.61
CA PHE A 137 -4.64 -5.85 17.90
C PHE A 137 -4.95 -6.39 19.30
N GLU A 138 -5.07 -7.71 19.41
CA GLU A 138 -5.40 -8.42 20.66
C GLU A 138 -4.27 -8.27 21.67
N VAL A 139 -3.03 -8.41 21.20
CA VAL A 139 -1.82 -8.32 22.02
C VAL A 139 -0.97 -7.16 21.52
N ARG A 140 -0.46 -6.35 22.45
CA ARG A 140 0.46 -5.25 22.16
C ARG A 140 1.70 -5.43 23.00
N ILE A 141 2.88 -5.47 22.37
CA ILE A 141 4.15 -5.73 23.03
C ILE A 141 5.12 -4.60 22.71
N PRO A 142 5.48 -3.76 23.69
CA PRO A 142 6.41 -2.68 23.45
C PRO A 142 7.84 -3.20 23.20
N TYR A 143 8.61 -2.49 22.38
CA TYR A 143 10.04 -2.77 22.16
C TYR A 143 10.83 -2.81 23.47
N GLU A 144 10.43 -1.97 24.41
CA GLU A 144 10.98 -1.86 25.75
C GLU A 144 10.81 -3.17 26.53
N GLU A 145 9.68 -3.86 26.38
CA GLU A 145 9.43 -5.19 26.98
C GLU A 145 10.27 -6.27 26.29
N LEU A 146 10.39 -6.23 24.96
CA LEU A 146 11.22 -7.19 24.21
C LEU A 146 12.72 -7.06 24.53
N SER A 147 13.18 -5.85 24.87
CA SER A 147 14.59 -5.58 25.14
C SER A 147 15.08 -6.25 26.43
N ALA A 148 14.21 -6.46 27.42
CA ALA A 148 14.58 -7.03 28.71
C ALA A 148 15.23 -8.44 28.60
N PRO A 149 14.55 -9.47 28.03
CA PRO A 149 15.18 -10.80 27.89
C PRO A 149 16.41 -10.79 26.99
N LEU A 150 16.51 -9.87 26.02
CA LEU A 150 17.69 -9.76 25.15
C LEU A 150 18.92 -9.26 25.89
N ARG A 151 18.74 -8.32 26.83
CA ARG A 151 19.82 -7.84 27.70
C ARG A 151 20.25 -8.90 28.71
N GLU A 152 19.33 -9.75 29.17
CA GLU A 152 19.61 -10.84 30.11
C GLU A 152 20.48 -11.95 29.52
N GLU A 153 20.33 -12.28 28.23
CA GLU A 153 21.17 -13.29 27.54
C GLU A 153 22.67 -12.89 27.51
N ASN A 154 22.95 -11.59 27.65
CA ASN A 154 24.29 -11.01 27.77
C ASN A 154 25.29 -11.49 26.69
N ASP A 155 24.82 -11.65 25.45
CA ASP A 155 25.65 -11.96 24.29
C ASP A 155 25.61 -10.84 23.25
N PRO A 156 26.68 -10.65 22.45
CA PRO A 156 26.79 -9.52 21.53
C PRO A 156 25.65 -9.42 20.50
N ARG A 157 25.08 -10.56 20.09
CA ARG A 157 24.02 -10.59 19.08
C ARG A 157 22.69 -10.14 19.69
N SER A 158 22.33 -10.65 20.88
CA SER A 158 21.13 -10.21 21.60
C SER A 158 21.24 -8.74 22.03
N GLN A 159 22.42 -8.28 22.44
CA GLN A 159 22.67 -6.86 22.73
C GLN A 159 22.52 -5.97 21.50
N PHE A 160 23.02 -6.40 20.33
CA PHE A 160 22.83 -5.65 19.10
C PHE A 160 21.35 -5.48 18.73
N LEU A 161 20.53 -6.52 18.91
CA LEU A 161 19.08 -6.40 18.70
C LEU A 161 18.42 -5.50 19.73
N ALA A 162 18.78 -5.59 21.02
CA ALA A 162 18.27 -4.68 22.03
C ALA A 162 18.62 -3.21 21.71
N ASP A 163 19.84 -2.94 21.24
CA ASP A 163 20.25 -1.61 20.79
C ASP A 163 19.44 -1.14 19.55
N ALA A 164 19.10 -2.05 18.64
CA ALA A 164 18.28 -1.75 17.48
C ALA A 164 16.84 -1.37 17.88
N LEU A 165 16.24 -2.11 18.83
CA LEU A 165 14.92 -1.81 19.38
C LEU A 165 14.92 -0.43 20.06
N GLU A 166 15.93 -0.13 20.88
CA GLU A 166 16.11 1.17 21.53
C GLU A 166 16.29 2.30 20.50
N ALA A 167 17.05 2.08 19.43
CA ALA A 167 17.17 3.03 18.34
C ALA A 167 15.82 3.30 17.64
N GLY A 168 14.95 2.29 17.55
CA GLY A 168 13.56 2.43 17.09
C GLY A 168 12.71 3.31 18.00
N VAL A 169 12.81 3.13 19.32
CA VAL A 169 12.15 4.00 20.32
C VAL A 169 12.62 5.45 20.15
N GLU A 170 13.92 5.66 20.03
CA GLU A 170 14.50 7.00 19.81
C GLU A 170 14.14 7.60 18.45
N ALA A 171 13.97 6.77 17.42
CA ALA A 171 13.48 7.23 16.11
C ALA A 171 12.03 7.73 16.20
N LEU A 172 11.14 7.03 16.91
CA LEU A 172 9.78 7.52 17.17
C LEU A 172 9.80 8.85 17.93
N ARG A 173 10.62 8.95 18.98
CA ARG A 173 10.75 10.15 19.82
C ARG A 173 11.23 11.37 19.03
N ARG A 174 12.20 11.18 18.15
CA ARG A 174 12.75 12.25 17.29
C ARG A 174 11.80 12.65 16.15
N GLY A 175 10.99 11.71 15.66
CA GLY A 175 10.18 11.91 14.47
C GLY A 175 11.00 12.01 13.18
N TYR A 176 10.32 12.25 12.05
CA TYR A 176 10.99 12.38 10.76
C TYR A 176 11.75 13.71 10.65
N ILE A 177 13.08 13.63 10.60
CA ILE A 177 13.95 14.77 10.30
C ILE A 177 14.36 14.71 8.84
N MET A 178 13.79 15.58 8.02
CA MET A 178 14.19 15.72 6.62
C MET A 178 15.64 16.23 6.56
N THR A 179 16.53 15.46 5.95
CA THR A 179 17.87 15.95 5.60
C THR A 179 17.81 16.62 4.23
N PRO A 180 18.00 17.94 4.12
CA PRO A 180 17.93 18.64 2.85
C PRO A 180 19.15 18.33 1.98
N ASP A 181 18.92 18.19 0.69
CA ASP A 181 19.95 18.06 -0.34
C ASP A 181 19.98 19.34 -1.18
N ALA A 182 21.12 20.02 -1.20
CA ALA A 182 21.26 21.32 -1.85
C ALA A 182 21.09 21.25 -3.37
N ALA A 183 21.59 20.19 -4.02
CA ALA A 183 21.50 20.00 -5.46
C ALA A 183 20.04 19.75 -5.86
N VAL A 184 19.35 18.84 -5.16
CA VAL A 184 17.93 18.58 -5.42
C VAL A 184 17.07 19.81 -5.13
N SER A 185 17.33 20.52 -4.04
CA SER A 185 16.61 21.76 -3.72
C SER A 185 16.80 22.83 -4.79
N GLY A 186 18.03 23.00 -5.30
CA GLY A 186 18.35 23.90 -6.41
C GLY A 186 17.62 23.51 -7.71
N MET A 187 17.60 22.22 -8.04
CA MET A 187 16.87 21.70 -9.21
C MET A 187 15.36 21.97 -9.11
N TRP A 188 14.75 21.75 -7.95
CA TRP A 188 13.33 22.07 -7.72
C TRP A 188 13.04 23.56 -7.93
N GLN A 189 13.91 24.43 -7.42
CA GLN A 189 13.80 25.88 -7.57
C GLN A 189 13.91 26.32 -9.04
N ALA A 190 14.85 25.76 -9.81
CA ALA A 190 14.96 26.02 -11.24
C ALA A 190 13.73 25.54 -12.02
N CYS A 191 13.29 24.30 -11.76
CA CYS A 191 12.08 23.73 -12.36
C CYS A 191 10.83 24.57 -12.07
N TRP A 192 10.68 25.09 -10.84
CA TRP A 192 9.57 25.99 -10.49
C TRP A 192 9.58 27.28 -11.32
N LYS A 193 10.76 27.92 -11.48
CA LYS A 193 10.89 29.13 -12.31
C LYS A 193 10.53 28.85 -13.77
N ILE A 194 11.02 27.75 -14.33
CA ILE A 194 10.76 27.35 -15.72
C ILE A 194 9.27 27.01 -15.91
N SER A 195 8.67 26.26 -15.00
CA SER A 195 7.27 25.84 -15.12
C SER A 195 6.31 27.02 -15.17
N ARG A 196 6.60 28.10 -14.44
CA ARG A 196 5.76 29.31 -14.45
C ARG A 196 5.71 29.98 -15.82
N GLN A 197 6.73 29.78 -16.64
CA GLN A 197 6.80 30.32 -18.00
C GLN A 197 6.21 29.34 -19.02
N VAL A 198 6.55 28.05 -18.90
CA VAL A 198 6.21 27.02 -19.90
C VAL A 198 4.82 26.43 -19.68
N ALA A 199 4.42 26.24 -18.43
CA ALA A 199 3.22 25.49 -18.06
C ALA A 199 2.52 26.09 -16.82
N PRO A 200 2.09 27.37 -16.86
CA PRO A 200 1.54 28.07 -15.69
C PRO A 200 0.28 27.39 -15.12
N LYS A 201 -0.49 26.69 -15.95
CA LYS A 201 -1.73 25.99 -15.56
C LYS A 201 -1.50 24.71 -14.76
N LEU A 202 -0.25 24.27 -14.60
CA LEU A 202 0.08 23.18 -13.69
C LEU A 202 0.02 23.60 -12.22
N ASN A 203 -0.05 24.90 -11.93
CA ASN A 203 -0.09 25.45 -10.56
C ASN A 203 1.04 24.87 -9.69
N PHE A 204 2.27 24.85 -10.24
CA PHE A 204 3.41 24.31 -9.51
C PHE A 204 3.84 25.28 -8.41
N ASN A 205 3.66 24.86 -7.15
CA ASN A 205 3.96 25.67 -5.97
C ASN A 205 5.47 25.87 -5.78
N GLU A 206 5.84 27.02 -5.21
CA GLU A 206 7.23 27.31 -4.87
C GLU A 206 7.76 26.27 -3.88
N PRO A 207 8.91 25.62 -4.17
CA PRO A 207 9.38 24.52 -3.34
C PRO A 207 10.23 25.01 -2.16
N GLY A 208 10.01 24.41 -0.99
CA GLY A 208 10.98 24.46 0.11
C GLY A 208 12.19 23.54 -0.12
N LEU A 209 12.94 23.27 0.94
CA LEU A 209 14.06 22.31 0.91
C LEU A 209 13.58 20.90 0.57
N LYS A 210 14.39 20.15 -0.18
CA LYS A 210 14.05 18.81 -0.67
C LYS A 210 15.12 17.79 -0.29
N PRO A 211 14.74 16.55 0.07
CA PRO A 211 15.68 15.47 0.29
C PRO A 211 16.16 14.87 -1.04
N ARG A 212 17.30 14.17 -1.02
CA ARG A 212 17.97 13.59 -2.19
C ARG A 212 17.06 12.74 -3.11
N LEU A 213 16.07 12.04 -2.56
CA LEU A 213 15.19 11.14 -3.32
C LEU A 213 13.93 11.83 -3.89
N SER A 214 13.77 13.15 -3.69
CA SER A 214 12.62 13.89 -4.19
C SER A 214 12.83 14.29 -5.65
N THR A 215 12.65 13.35 -6.59
CA THR A 215 12.89 13.60 -8.02
C THR A 215 11.61 13.67 -8.87
N TRP A 216 10.44 13.43 -8.27
CA TRP A 216 9.15 13.45 -8.96
C TRP A 216 8.36 14.71 -8.65
N PHE A 217 7.81 15.34 -9.68
CA PHE A 217 6.92 16.48 -9.55
C PHE A 217 5.47 16.03 -9.70
N HIS A 218 4.63 16.33 -8.72
CA HIS A 218 3.21 15.98 -8.71
C HIS A 218 2.36 17.24 -8.84
N PHE A 219 1.49 17.29 -9.85
CA PHE A 219 0.61 18.45 -10.10
C PHE A 219 -0.84 18.09 -9.80
N LYS A 220 -1.16 18.02 -8.50
CA LYS A 220 -2.52 17.69 -8.01
C LYS A 220 -3.51 18.84 -8.23
N ASP A 221 -3.00 20.08 -8.17
CA ASP A 221 -3.81 21.29 -8.24
C ASP A 221 -3.81 21.90 -9.66
N ALA A 222 -3.37 21.16 -10.68
CA ALA A 222 -3.36 21.64 -12.05
C ALA A 222 -4.77 21.99 -12.52
N GLU A 223 -4.89 23.12 -13.22
CA GLU A 223 -6.17 23.69 -13.65
C GLU A 223 -6.96 22.68 -14.50
N GLY A 224 -8.23 22.49 -14.15
CA GLY A 224 -9.14 21.58 -14.86
C GLY A 224 -9.01 20.10 -14.46
N LEU A 225 -8.07 19.72 -13.57
CA LEU A 225 -8.02 18.37 -13.00
C LEU A 225 -8.90 18.22 -11.74
N SER A 226 -8.92 19.24 -10.88
CA SER A 226 -9.60 19.23 -9.58
C SER A 226 -11.11 19.51 -9.63
N GLN A 227 -11.63 20.01 -10.75
CA GLN A 227 -13.04 20.39 -10.92
C GLN A 227 -13.96 19.21 -11.27
N LEU A 228 -13.43 18.00 -11.27
CA LEU A 228 -14.16 16.79 -11.61
C LEU A 228 -14.23 15.96 -10.33
N ASP A 229 -15.38 15.36 -10.01
CA ASP A 229 -15.62 14.42 -8.88
C ASP A 229 -14.72 13.17 -8.89
N TRP A 230 -13.72 13.17 -9.76
CA TRP A 230 -12.70 12.17 -9.95
C TRP A 230 -11.39 12.63 -9.30
N SER A 231 -11.36 12.60 -7.96
CA SER A 231 -10.24 13.00 -7.10
C SER A 231 -8.99 12.09 -7.21
N ARG A 232 -8.71 11.51 -8.38
CA ARG A 232 -7.61 10.55 -8.59
C ARG A 232 -6.83 10.74 -9.89
N VAL A 233 -7.03 11.85 -10.59
CA VAL A 233 -6.19 12.21 -11.75
C VAL A 233 -5.09 13.17 -11.32
N VAL A 234 -3.86 12.83 -11.66
CA VAL A 234 -2.69 13.65 -11.35
C VAL A 234 -1.71 13.57 -12.52
N VAL A 235 -1.16 14.72 -12.92
CA VAL A 235 0.02 14.74 -13.79
C VAL A 235 1.25 14.55 -12.91
N VAL A 236 2.10 13.59 -13.25
CA VAL A 236 3.33 13.26 -12.54
C VAL A 236 4.50 13.31 -13.51
N TYR A 237 5.42 14.23 -13.29
CA TYR A 237 6.67 14.28 -14.04
C TYR A 237 7.75 13.51 -13.29
N LYS A 238 8.13 12.34 -13.83
CA LYS A 238 9.19 11.48 -13.30
C LYS A 238 10.48 11.80 -14.05
N ALA A 239 11.04 12.96 -13.71
CA ALA A 239 12.08 13.60 -14.50
C ALA A 239 13.36 12.77 -14.60
N GLU A 240 13.76 12.08 -13.52
CA GLU A 240 14.94 11.19 -13.57
C GLU A 240 14.69 9.91 -14.37
N ARG A 241 13.44 9.61 -14.73
CA ARG A 241 13.04 8.44 -15.53
C ARG A 241 12.63 8.78 -16.96
N GLY A 242 12.69 10.06 -17.36
CA GLY A 242 12.41 10.48 -18.73
C GLY A 242 10.97 10.24 -19.19
N HIS A 243 9.99 10.45 -18.30
CA HIS A 243 8.58 10.39 -18.68
C HIS A 243 7.65 11.23 -17.81
N VAL A 244 6.52 11.58 -18.40
CA VAL A 244 5.38 12.22 -17.73
C VAL A 244 4.18 11.30 -17.81
N ASP A 245 3.50 11.11 -16.68
CA ASP A 245 2.31 10.29 -16.54
C ASP A 245 1.10 11.17 -16.22
N LEU A 246 0.02 11.02 -16.98
CA LEU A 246 -1.32 11.36 -16.52
C LEU A 246 -1.87 10.11 -15.83
N GLN A 247 -1.81 10.09 -14.50
CA GLN A 247 -2.13 8.91 -13.70
C GLN A 247 -3.60 8.91 -13.28
N PHE A 248 -4.25 7.76 -13.44
CA PHE A 248 -5.66 7.50 -13.16
C PHE A 248 -5.74 6.52 -11.98
N GLY A 249 -6.00 7.01 -10.76
CA GLY A 249 -6.11 6.14 -9.59
C GLY A 249 -7.33 5.22 -9.66
N SER A 250 -7.21 4.01 -9.09
CA SER A 250 -8.25 2.97 -9.10
C SER A 250 -8.75 2.58 -10.50
N THR A 251 -7.92 2.76 -11.54
CA THR A 251 -8.25 2.44 -12.93
C THR A 251 -7.26 1.41 -13.45
N THR A 252 -7.75 0.36 -14.10
CA THR A 252 -6.89 -0.65 -14.73
C THR A 252 -6.41 -0.19 -16.11
N ALA A 253 -5.30 -0.74 -16.60
CA ALA A 253 -4.79 -0.40 -17.93
C ALA A 253 -5.78 -0.76 -19.04
N ALA A 254 -6.48 -1.89 -18.92
CA ALA A 254 -7.51 -2.32 -19.87
C ALA A 254 -8.69 -1.34 -19.90
N GLU A 255 -9.15 -0.90 -18.73
CA GLU A 255 -10.22 0.11 -18.64
C GLU A 255 -9.80 1.46 -19.22
N LEU A 256 -8.57 1.88 -18.97
CA LEU A 256 -8.05 3.13 -19.50
C LEU A 256 -7.93 3.07 -21.03
N SER A 257 -7.37 1.99 -21.57
CA SER A 257 -7.22 1.77 -23.02
C SER A 257 -8.57 1.82 -23.73
N LEU A 258 -9.58 1.11 -23.21
CA LEU A 258 -10.94 1.13 -23.76
C LEU A 258 -11.52 2.55 -23.88
N ARG A 259 -11.16 3.46 -22.97
CA ARG A 259 -11.63 4.85 -22.96
C ARG A 259 -10.77 5.77 -23.81
N SER A 260 -9.47 5.53 -23.91
CA SER A 260 -8.52 6.47 -24.51
C SER A 260 -8.02 6.09 -25.90
N ASP A 261 -8.03 4.82 -26.31
CA ASP A 261 -7.31 4.36 -27.51
C ASP A 261 -7.67 5.14 -28.79
N ARG A 262 -8.93 5.59 -28.90
CA ARG A 262 -9.41 6.36 -30.06
C ARG A 262 -9.02 7.83 -30.06
N ILE A 263 -8.53 8.35 -28.95
CA ILE A 263 -8.18 9.76 -28.76
C ILE A 263 -6.70 9.97 -28.45
N LEU A 264 -5.94 8.90 -28.19
CA LEU A 264 -4.50 9.02 -27.94
C LEU A 264 -3.77 9.65 -29.13
N GLN A 265 -2.87 10.57 -28.82
CA GLN A 265 -1.92 11.08 -29.79
C GLN A 265 -0.77 10.09 -29.96
N SER A 266 -0.03 10.16 -31.07
CA SER A 266 1.06 9.22 -31.39
C SER A 266 2.18 9.17 -30.34
N SER A 267 2.38 10.25 -29.58
CA SER A 267 3.35 10.34 -28.48
C SER A 267 2.87 9.71 -27.17
N MET A 268 1.60 9.32 -27.07
CA MET A 268 0.95 8.86 -25.85
C MET A 268 0.75 7.34 -25.84
N LYS A 269 1.00 6.71 -24.69
CA LYS A 269 0.76 5.27 -24.50
C LYS A 269 0.13 4.98 -23.15
N VAL A 270 -0.78 4.00 -23.09
CA VAL A 270 -1.30 3.50 -21.81
C VAL A 270 -0.26 2.57 -21.19
N GLU A 271 0.06 2.83 -19.93
CA GLU A 271 1.02 2.07 -19.14
C GLU A 271 0.38 1.62 -17.82
N ARG A 272 0.82 0.46 -17.33
CA ARG A 272 0.40 -0.04 -16.02
C ARG A 272 1.19 0.65 -14.91
N ALA A 273 0.51 1.15 -13.89
CA ALA A 273 1.09 1.77 -12.71
C ALA A 273 0.57 1.09 -11.43
N ALA A 274 1.03 -0.14 -11.13
CA ALA A 274 0.59 -0.94 -9.98
C ALA A 274 -0.95 -1.11 -9.92
N LYS A 275 -1.63 -0.49 -8.94
CA LYS A 275 -3.11 -0.43 -8.78
C LYS A 275 -3.76 0.72 -9.56
N SER A 276 -3.02 1.36 -10.45
CA SER A 276 -3.45 2.47 -11.31
C SER A 276 -2.96 2.27 -12.74
N ALA A 277 -3.47 3.09 -13.65
CA ALA A 277 -3.02 3.14 -15.03
C ALA A 277 -2.68 4.59 -15.38
N SER A 278 -1.79 4.78 -16.35
CA SER A 278 -1.37 6.11 -16.78
C SER A 278 -1.33 6.23 -18.30
N ILE A 279 -1.66 7.41 -18.80
CA ILE A 279 -1.27 7.80 -20.17
C ILE A 279 0.09 8.47 -20.05
N ARG A 280 1.10 7.88 -20.70
CA ARG A 280 2.50 8.28 -20.60
C ARG A 280 2.98 8.96 -21.88
N VAL A 281 3.80 9.99 -21.70
CA VAL A 281 4.64 10.60 -22.74
C VAL A 281 6.10 10.48 -22.32
N ARG A 282 6.98 10.11 -23.26
CA ARG A 282 8.45 10.09 -23.03
C ARG A 282 9.02 11.49 -23.21
N VAL A 283 9.96 11.85 -22.35
CA VAL A 283 10.69 13.12 -22.37
C VAL A 283 12.17 12.88 -22.04
N PRO A 284 13.07 13.83 -22.27
CA PRO A 284 14.45 13.70 -21.81
C PRO A 284 14.56 13.48 -20.29
N ILE A 285 15.60 12.75 -19.88
CA ILE A 285 15.92 12.54 -18.47
C ILE A 285 16.54 13.83 -17.92
N VAL A 286 16.18 14.18 -16.68
CA VAL A 286 16.84 15.22 -15.90
C VAL A 286 17.63 14.56 -14.78
N ASP A 287 18.94 14.76 -14.78
CA ASP A 287 19.87 14.34 -13.75
C ASP A 287 19.95 15.41 -12.65
N PHE A 288 19.48 15.06 -11.46
CA PHE A 288 19.46 15.95 -10.29
C PHE A 288 20.86 16.17 -9.68
N ALA A 289 21.88 15.44 -10.13
CA ALA A 289 23.28 15.68 -9.75
C ALA A 289 23.95 16.76 -10.63
N GLN A 290 23.37 17.09 -11.79
CA GLN A 290 23.88 18.09 -12.72
C GLN A 290 23.19 19.45 -12.52
N ALA A 291 23.86 20.52 -12.96
CA ALA A 291 23.32 21.87 -12.88
C ALA A 291 22.03 22.00 -13.72
N PRO A 292 20.98 22.69 -13.22
CA PRO A 292 19.74 22.87 -13.98
C PRO A 292 19.93 23.60 -15.32
N GLU A 293 20.88 24.52 -15.38
CA GLU A 293 21.17 25.34 -16.56
C GLU A 293 21.64 24.48 -17.75
N GLU A 294 22.43 23.45 -17.49
CA GLU A 294 22.92 22.50 -18.51
C GLU A 294 21.80 21.63 -19.08
N GLN A 295 20.68 21.54 -18.37
CA GLN A 295 19.54 20.69 -18.70
C GLN A 295 18.27 21.50 -18.98
N HIS A 296 18.40 22.81 -19.20
CA HIS A 296 17.26 23.72 -19.36
C HIS A 296 16.27 23.22 -20.42
N GLN A 297 16.75 22.79 -21.58
CA GLN A 297 15.89 22.32 -22.66
C GLN A 297 15.14 21.03 -22.28
N ALA A 298 15.81 20.09 -21.61
CA ALA A 298 15.19 18.86 -21.11
C ALA A 298 14.06 19.17 -20.10
N ILE A 299 14.29 20.14 -19.20
CA ILE A 299 13.30 20.58 -18.22
C ILE A 299 12.09 21.24 -18.91
N VAL A 300 12.32 22.12 -19.90
CA VAL A 300 11.27 22.76 -20.70
C VAL A 300 10.41 21.72 -21.41
N GLU A 301 11.02 20.74 -22.08
CA GLU A 301 10.31 19.65 -22.77
C GLU A 301 9.49 18.81 -21.80
N GLY A 302 10.03 18.54 -20.61
CA GLY A 302 9.31 17.89 -19.52
C GLY A 302 8.03 18.61 -19.12
N PHE A 303 8.12 19.92 -18.87
CA PHE A 303 6.95 20.73 -18.50
C PHE A 303 5.98 20.92 -19.67
N ALA A 304 6.46 21.03 -20.90
CA ALA A 304 5.59 21.05 -22.08
C ALA A 304 4.78 19.76 -22.21
N ALA A 305 5.38 18.60 -21.96
CA ALA A 305 4.67 17.32 -21.95
C ALA A 305 3.67 17.21 -20.78
N CYS A 306 3.96 17.81 -19.63
CA CYS A 306 2.98 17.93 -18.53
C CYS A 306 1.75 18.72 -18.95
N GLU A 307 1.95 19.88 -19.59
CA GLU A 307 0.86 20.72 -20.07
C GLU A 307 0.07 20.06 -21.22
N LEU A 308 0.76 19.30 -22.09
CA LEU A 308 0.13 18.48 -23.12
C LEU A 308 -0.85 17.48 -22.50
N LEU A 309 -0.40 16.72 -21.49
CA LEU A 309 -1.23 15.72 -20.83
C LEU A 309 -2.39 16.34 -20.03
N ARG A 310 -2.15 17.47 -19.35
CA ARG A 310 -3.21 18.24 -18.68
C ARG A 310 -4.28 18.69 -19.69
N SER A 311 -3.85 19.31 -20.79
CA SER A 311 -4.73 19.82 -21.84
C SER A 311 -5.52 18.71 -22.54
N PHE A 312 -4.84 17.59 -22.84
CA PHE A 312 -5.47 16.38 -23.36
C PHE A 312 -6.61 15.91 -22.45
N PHE A 313 -6.34 15.80 -21.14
CA PHE A 313 -7.37 15.39 -20.20
C PHE A 313 -8.55 16.36 -20.19
N VAL A 314 -8.30 17.67 -20.06
CA VAL A 314 -9.37 18.69 -20.02
C VAL A 314 -10.23 18.66 -21.28
N MET A 315 -9.61 18.48 -22.46
CA MET A 315 -10.32 18.40 -23.74
C MET A 315 -11.24 17.18 -23.84
N HIS A 316 -10.79 16.03 -23.34
CA HIS A 316 -11.50 14.76 -23.52
C HIS A 316 -12.31 14.31 -22.29
N ALA A 317 -12.13 14.94 -21.14
CA ALA A 317 -12.73 14.57 -19.85
C ALA A 317 -14.23 14.31 -19.97
N ARG A 318 -15.00 15.28 -20.48
CA ARG A 318 -16.46 15.19 -20.59
C ARG A 318 -16.96 14.04 -21.46
N ASN A 319 -16.23 13.70 -22.52
CA ASN A 319 -16.72 12.75 -23.52
C ASN A 319 -16.22 11.32 -23.29
N TYR A 320 -15.02 11.15 -22.76
CA TYR A 320 -14.35 9.85 -22.69
C TYR A 320 -14.07 9.38 -21.27
N PHE A 321 -13.88 10.31 -20.33
CA PHE A 321 -13.52 9.97 -18.95
C PHE A 321 -14.70 10.10 -17.97
N LEU A 322 -15.65 11.01 -18.21
CA LEU A 322 -16.78 11.32 -17.30
C LEU A 322 -18.14 10.73 -17.74
N LYS A 323 -18.35 10.40 -19.02
CA LYS A 323 -19.69 10.11 -19.57
C LYS A 323 -20.32 8.75 -19.21
N LEU A 324 -19.66 7.90 -18.42
CA LEU A 324 -20.13 6.51 -18.21
C LEU A 324 -20.28 6.05 -16.75
N ASN A 325 -20.48 6.97 -15.80
CA ASN A 325 -20.88 6.55 -14.43
C ASN A 325 -22.38 6.26 -14.27
N LYS A 326 -23.27 6.76 -15.14
CA LYS A 326 -24.70 6.39 -15.07
C LYS A 326 -24.99 4.97 -15.56
N ALA A 327 -24.21 4.45 -16.52
CA ALA A 327 -24.44 3.12 -17.07
C ALA A 327 -23.94 1.99 -16.16
N ARG A 328 -22.87 2.23 -15.37
CA ARG A 328 -22.30 1.20 -14.49
C ARG A 328 -23.00 1.04 -13.15
N PHE A 329 -23.68 2.07 -12.63
CA PHE A 329 -24.57 1.87 -11.48
C PHE A 329 -25.84 1.09 -11.87
N ALA A 330 -26.37 1.32 -13.09
CA ALA A 330 -27.56 0.63 -13.57
C ALA A 330 -27.31 -0.81 -14.05
N SER A 331 -26.11 -1.14 -14.54
CA SER A 331 -25.79 -2.50 -15.02
C SER A 331 -25.33 -3.45 -13.91
N LEU A 332 -24.67 -2.95 -12.85
CA LEU A 332 -24.34 -3.76 -11.67
C LEU A 332 -25.57 -4.10 -10.81
N LEU A 333 -26.59 -3.23 -10.80
CA LEU A 333 -27.89 -3.53 -10.17
C LEU A 333 -28.77 -4.48 -11.01
N ARG A 334 -28.54 -4.63 -12.32
CA ARG A 334 -29.24 -5.62 -13.15
C ARG A 334 -28.61 -7.01 -13.10
N PHE A 335 -27.33 -7.12 -12.74
CA PHE A 335 -26.66 -8.42 -12.65
C PHE A 335 -26.93 -9.17 -11.33
N PHE A 336 -27.51 -8.51 -10.32
CA PHE A 336 -27.89 -9.13 -9.05
C PHE A 336 -29.39 -9.40 -8.88
N CYS A 337 -30.19 -9.20 -9.93
CA CYS A 337 -31.63 -9.50 -9.89
C CYS A 337 -32.06 -10.26 -11.14
N HIS A 338 -31.43 -11.40 -11.42
CA HIS A 338 -31.99 -12.46 -12.27
C HIS A 338 -31.93 -13.78 -11.50
N SER A 339 -32.75 -13.86 -10.46
CA SER A 339 -33.27 -15.11 -9.92
C SER A 339 -34.64 -14.80 -9.32
N THR A 340 -35.66 -15.06 -10.14
CA THR A 340 -37.08 -15.31 -9.79
C THR A 340 -37.82 -14.29 -8.92
N VAL A 341 -38.43 -13.28 -9.57
CA VAL A 341 -39.70 -12.65 -9.11
C VAL A 341 -40.56 -12.34 -10.34
N PRO A 342 -41.87 -12.65 -10.37
CA PRO A 342 -42.73 -12.35 -11.52
C PRO A 342 -42.91 -10.84 -11.72
N ALA A 343 -43.09 -10.45 -12.99
CA ALA A 343 -43.29 -9.08 -13.42
C ALA A 343 -44.63 -8.50 -12.94
N SER A 344 -44.70 -7.94 -11.73
CA SER A 344 -45.79 -7.05 -11.31
C SER A 344 -45.44 -6.20 -10.08
N THR A 345 -44.38 -5.40 -10.12
CA THR A 345 -44.27 -4.23 -9.24
C THR A 345 -43.36 -3.17 -9.85
N GLN A 346 -43.93 -2.01 -10.22
CA GLN A 346 -43.17 -0.85 -10.67
C GLN A 346 -42.60 -0.13 -9.44
N CYS A 347 -41.27 -0.06 -9.33
CA CYS A 347 -40.60 0.83 -8.38
C CYS A 347 -40.28 2.16 -9.07
N VAL A 348 -40.86 3.26 -8.57
CA VAL A 348 -40.51 4.64 -8.96
C VAL A 348 -39.43 5.15 -8.00
N PRO A 349 -38.36 5.83 -8.46
CA PRO A 349 -37.34 6.36 -7.57
C PRO A 349 -37.84 7.63 -6.88
N ASP A 350 -37.87 7.63 -5.54
CA ASP A 350 -38.03 8.85 -4.76
C ASP A 350 -36.65 9.45 -4.42
N ASN A 351 -36.46 10.71 -4.78
CA ASN A 351 -35.26 11.48 -4.50
C ASN A 351 -35.36 12.01 -3.07
N LYS A 352 -34.86 11.26 -2.08
CA LYS A 352 -34.21 11.79 -0.86
C LYS A 352 -33.70 10.68 0.08
N THR A 353 -32.55 10.99 0.68
CA THR A 353 -31.95 10.45 1.92
C THR A 353 -31.22 9.09 1.91
N TYR A 354 -29.96 9.21 2.36
CA TYR A 354 -28.93 8.21 2.62
C TYR A 354 -29.20 7.39 3.92
N PHE A 355 -28.76 6.12 3.91
CA PHE A 355 -28.55 5.19 5.04
C PHE A 355 -29.73 4.86 5.98
N ARG A 356 -30.19 3.59 5.97
CA ARG A 356 -30.28 2.69 7.15
C ARG A 356 -30.74 1.27 6.77
N SER A 357 -30.07 0.28 7.37
CA SER A 357 -30.35 -1.16 7.55
C SER A 357 -31.67 -1.75 6.99
N TRP A 358 -31.55 -2.87 6.28
CA TRP A 358 -32.67 -3.78 5.98
C TRP A 358 -32.88 -4.78 7.14
N ARG A 359 -34.06 -4.74 7.77
CA ARG A 359 -34.60 -5.85 8.59
C ARG A 359 -35.72 -6.52 7.79
N CYS A 360 -35.69 -7.83 7.68
CA CYS A 360 -36.85 -8.60 7.22
C CYS A 360 -37.71 -8.97 8.44
N GLY A 361 -38.98 -8.54 8.43
CA GLY A 361 -40.04 -8.97 9.34
C GLY A 361 -41.06 -9.87 8.61
N PRO A 362 -41.96 -10.53 9.36
CA PRO A 362 -42.41 -11.91 9.08
C PRO A 362 -43.74 -11.97 8.35
N TYR A 363 -43.92 -12.96 7.48
CA TYR A 363 -45.22 -13.58 7.21
C TYR A 363 -45.03 -15.05 6.85
N ASP A 364 -45.59 -15.90 7.71
CA ASP A 364 -45.86 -17.31 7.47
C ASP A 364 -46.83 -17.49 6.29
N THR A 365 -46.59 -18.51 5.47
CA THR A 365 -47.63 -19.45 4.99
C THR A 365 -46.97 -20.68 4.34
N PHE A 366 -47.53 -21.84 4.65
CA PHE A 366 -47.01 -23.20 4.46
C PHE A 366 -47.15 -23.74 3.01
N LEU A 367 -46.09 -24.46 2.56
CA LEU A 367 -46.01 -25.72 1.76
C LEU A 367 -46.37 -25.77 0.24
N PRO A 368 -45.96 -26.82 -0.52
CA PRO A 368 -45.02 -27.94 -0.24
C PRO A 368 -43.95 -28.28 -1.32
N SER A 369 -42.91 -28.99 -0.87
CA SER A 369 -42.04 -29.97 -1.57
C SER A 369 -41.78 -29.89 -3.08
N CYS A 370 -40.51 -29.69 -3.46
CA CYS A 370 -39.96 -30.27 -4.69
C CYS A 370 -38.56 -30.85 -4.44
N LYS A 371 -38.43 -32.13 -4.83
CA LYS A 371 -37.25 -33.00 -4.70
C LYS A 371 -36.14 -32.59 -5.68
N ARG A 372 -34.89 -32.86 -5.30
CA ARG A 372 -33.69 -32.77 -6.17
C ARG A 372 -33.82 -33.72 -7.37
N PRO A 373 -33.28 -33.38 -8.55
CA PRO A 373 -32.88 -34.37 -9.54
C PRO A 373 -31.42 -34.81 -9.31
N GLU A 374 -31.24 -36.13 -9.29
CA GLU A 374 -29.95 -36.82 -9.44
C GLU A 374 -29.38 -36.53 -10.85
N ILE A 375 -28.06 -36.38 -10.93
CA ILE A 375 -27.32 -36.32 -12.20
C ILE A 375 -26.69 -37.69 -12.38
N ASP A 376 -27.09 -38.36 -13.47
CA ASP A 376 -26.59 -39.67 -13.89
C ASP A 376 -25.51 -39.49 -14.96
N ASP A 377 -24.45 -40.29 -14.84
CA ASP A 377 -23.27 -40.31 -15.71
C ASP A 377 -23.58 -40.98 -17.05
N GLY A 378 -23.17 -40.36 -18.16
CA GLY A 378 -23.36 -40.96 -19.49
C GLY A 378 -22.59 -40.24 -20.58
N GLY A 379 -21.34 -40.62 -20.78
CA GLY A 379 -20.54 -40.19 -21.93
C GLY A 379 -21.04 -40.79 -23.24
N CYS A 380 -20.78 -40.08 -24.34
CA CYS A 380 -20.60 -40.72 -25.65
C CYS A 380 -19.74 -39.83 -26.55
N ALA A 381 -18.60 -40.39 -26.97
CA ALA A 381 -17.73 -39.86 -28.00
C ALA A 381 -18.06 -40.50 -29.35
N CYS A 382 -17.81 -39.78 -30.45
CA CYS A 382 -17.34 -40.23 -31.77
C CYS A 382 -17.52 -39.07 -32.77
N SER A 383 -16.46 -38.39 -33.19
CA SER A 383 -15.50 -38.72 -34.26
C SER A 383 -15.96 -38.26 -35.65
N ALA A 384 -15.15 -37.38 -36.25
CA ALA A 384 -15.27 -36.89 -37.61
C ALA A 384 -14.73 -37.90 -38.64
N GLN A 385 -15.29 -37.88 -39.86
CA GLN A 385 -14.62 -38.30 -41.09
C GLN A 385 -15.19 -37.56 -42.30
N ALA A 386 -14.25 -37.21 -43.20
CA ALA A 386 -14.30 -36.55 -44.52
C ALA A 386 -14.62 -35.05 -44.55
#